data_AF-A0A6A4GU48-F1
#
_entry.id   AF-A0A6A4GU48-F1
#
_cell.length_a   1.000
_cell.length_b   1.000
_cell.length_c   1.000
_cell.angle_alpha   90.00
_cell.angle_beta   90.00
_cell.angle_gamma   90.00
#
_symmetry.space_group_name_H-M   'P 1'
#
loop_
_entity.id
_entity.type
_entity.pdbx_description
1 polymer ?
#
loop_
_entity_poly.entity_id
_entity_poly.type
_entity_poly.pdbx_seq_one_letter_code
_entity_poly.pdbx_strand_id
1 'polypeptide(L)'
;MSTAANEPSNVLSQYLAYPFESDESFKKGLSDIVSLAAINGSSSVSEDVLRSMRVFYFNRTTGNALSIDEVQVYENSLSSSSNDIPTSETHNTIASEGTERVLSFAQIQALIEAGKFDEIPYNKKISGDLNSASPTNSTAPTRKKPWEVQDNPPTM
;
A
#
# COMPACT_ATOMS: atom_id res chain seq x y z
N MET A 1 -2.71 24.74 34.76
CA MET A 1 -3.37 23.94 33.72
C MET A 1 -2.36 22.92 33.24
N SER A 2 -2.43 21.70 33.79
CA SER A 2 -1.43 20.65 33.56
C SER A 2 -1.88 19.79 32.39
N THR A 3 -1.23 19.93 31.23
CA THR A 3 -1.37 19.01 30.10
C THR A 3 -0.61 17.73 30.42
N ALA A 4 -1.35 16.69 30.81
CA ALA A 4 -0.81 15.36 31.04
C ALA A 4 -0.24 14.81 29.73
N ALA A 5 1.06 14.56 29.70
CA ALA A 5 1.69 13.67 28.75
C ALA A 5 1.07 12.27 28.95
N ASN A 6 0.07 11.95 28.13
CA ASN A 6 -0.60 10.67 28.15
C ASN A 6 0.35 9.65 27.51
N GLU A 7 0.75 8.66 28.32
CA GLU A 7 1.65 7.56 27.95
C GLU A 7 1.15 6.85 26.67
N PRO A 8 1.87 6.96 25.53
CA PRO A 8 1.45 6.33 24.27
C PRO A 8 1.37 4.80 24.41
N SER A 9 2.16 4.23 25.32
CA SER A 9 2.16 2.81 25.66
C SER A 9 0.81 2.32 26.23
N ASN A 10 0.13 3.15 27.02
CA ASN A 10 -1.15 2.80 27.64
C ASN A 10 -2.30 2.80 26.61
N VAL A 11 -2.34 3.84 25.78
CA VAL A 11 -3.36 3.99 24.71
C VAL A 11 -3.23 2.87 23.69
N LEU A 12 -2.01 2.51 23.32
CA LEU A 12 -1.78 1.44 22.35
C LEU A 12 -2.16 0.06 22.91
N SER A 13 -1.92 -0.18 24.20
CA SER A 13 -2.40 -1.40 24.88
C SER A 13 -3.93 -1.47 24.89
N GLN A 14 -4.62 -0.34 25.10
CA GLN A 14 -6.09 -0.27 25.02
C GLN A 14 -6.60 -0.52 23.61
N TYR A 15 -5.91 0.00 22.58
CA TYR A 15 -6.23 -0.25 21.19
C TYR A 15 -6.13 -1.74 20.85
N LEU A 16 -5.07 -2.42 21.28
CA LEU A 16 -4.90 -3.86 21.02
C LEU A 16 -5.91 -4.73 21.78
N ALA A 17 -6.31 -4.31 22.98
CA ALA A 17 -7.34 -4.98 23.77
C ALA A 17 -8.77 -4.70 23.27
N TYR A 18 -8.94 -3.73 22.35
CA TYR A 18 -10.25 -3.33 21.87
C TYR A 18 -10.88 -4.42 20.99
N PRO A 19 -12.11 -4.88 21.28
CA PRO A 19 -12.70 -6.02 20.60
C PRO A 19 -13.40 -5.59 19.30
N PHE A 20 -12.62 -5.17 18.30
CA PHE A 20 -13.15 -4.72 17.00
C PHE A 20 -14.06 -5.75 16.33
N GLU A 21 -13.80 -7.05 16.52
CA GLU A 21 -14.54 -8.12 15.86
C GLU A 21 -15.88 -8.45 16.50
N SER A 22 -16.14 -7.98 17.73
CA SER A 22 -17.45 -8.10 18.37
C SER A 22 -18.24 -6.79 18.36
N ASP A 23 -17.63 -5.67 17.95
CA ASP A 23 -18.31 -4.39 17.84
C ASP A 23 -19.18 -4.31 16.57
N GLU A 24 -20.49 -4.44 16.77
CA GLU A 24 -21.50 -4.34 15.71
C GLU A 24 -21.51 -2.98 14.99
N SER A 25 -21.20 -1.88 15.70
CA SER A 25 -21.18 -0.53 15.11
C SER A 25 -20.02 -0.37 14.16
N PHE A 26 -18.84 -0.88 14.57
CA PHE A 26 -17.65 -0.91 13.74
C PHE A 26 -17.84 -1.81 12.51
N LYS A 27 -18.34 -3.05 12.70
CA LYS A 27 -18.62 -3.99 11.61
C LYS A 27 -19.62 -3.45 10.59
N LYS A 28 -20.68 -2.78 11.05
CA LYS A 28 -21.64 -2.14 10.16
C LYS A 28 -20.97 -1.06 9.31
N GLY A 29 -20.18 -0.17 9.94
CA GLY A 29 -19.43 0.86 9.22
C GLY A 29 -18.41 0.30 8.23
N LEU A 30 -17.74 -0.79 8.59
CA LEU A 30 -16.86 -1.53 7.69
C LEU A 30 -17.63 -2.10 6.49
N SER A 31 -18.78 -2.72 6.72
CA SER A 31 -19.61 -3.31 5.66
C SER A 31 -20.07 -2.27 4.65
N ASP A 32 -20.45 -1.07 5.10
CA ASP A 32 -20.83 0.03 4.21
C ASP A 32 -19.66 0.48 3.31
N ILE A 33 -18.45 0.56 3.87
CA ILE A 33 -17.24 0.97 3.16
C ILE A 33 -16.75 -0.11 2.19
N VAL A 34 -16.80 -1.38 2.61
CA VAL A 34 -16.49 -2.53 1.75
C VAL A 34 -17.46 -2.59 0.57
N SER A 35 -18.75 -2.36 0.82
CA SER A 35 -19.78 -2.32 -0.24
C SER A 35 -19.50 -1.21 -1.24
N LEU A 36 -19.07 -0.03 -0.75
CA LEU A 36 -18.66 1.08 -1.62
C LEU A 36 -17.38 0.77 -2.42
N ALA A 37 -16.40 0.10 -1.81
CA ALA A 37 -15.17 -0.31 -2.48
C ALA A 37 -15.45 -1.34 -3.60
N ALA A 38 -16.38 -2.26 -3.38
CA ALA A 38 -16.82 -3.22 -4.38
C ALA A 38 -17.48 -2.54 -5.59
N ILE A 39 -18.28 -1.49 -5.37
CA ILE A 39 -18.86 -0.67 -6.45
C ILE A 39 -17.77 0.01 -7.29
N ASN A 40 -16.68 0.43 -6.65
CA ASN A 40 -15.53 1.08 -7.31
C ASN A 40 -14.54 0.09 -7.97
N GLY A 41 -14.86 -1.22 -7.99
CA GLY A 41 -14.05 -2.24 -8.67
C GLY A 41 -12.86 -2.76 -7.85
N SER A 42 -12.78 -2.46 -6.55
CA SER A 42 -11.80 -3.09 -5.66
C SER A 42 -12.40 -4.35 -5.04
N SER A 43 -11.88 -5.53 -5.39
CA SER A 43 -12.40 -6.81 -4.89
C SER A 43 -12.07 -7.11 -3.43
N SER A 44 -11.11 -6.40 -2.83
CA SER A 44 -10.70 -6.57 -1.44
C SER A 44 -10.30 -5.25 -0.81
N VAL A 45 -10.57 -5.08 0.48
CA VAL A 45 -10.04 -3.96 1.27
C VAL A 45 -8.61 -4.32 1.68
N SER A 46 -7.66 -3.43 1.43
CA SER A 46 -6.27 -3.63 1.86
C SER A 46 -6.15 -3.60 3.38
N GLU A 47 -5.19 -4.34 3.93
CA GLU A 47 -4.92 -4.35 5.37
C GLU A 47 -4.60 -2.94 5.91
N ASP A 48 -3.93 -2.10 5.11
CA ASP A 48 -3.64 -0.71 5.47
C ASP A 48 -4.90 0.13 5.67
N VAL A 49 -5.93 -0.10 4.85
CA VAL A 49 -7.23 0.57 4.99
C VAL A 49 -7.95 0.05 6.22
N LEU A 50 -7.94 -1.27 6.46
CA LEU A 50 -8.52 -1.84 7.68
C LEU A 50 -7.86 -1.29 8.94
N ARG A 51 -6.53 -1.20 8.97
CA ARG A 51 -5.78 -0.60 10.08
C ARG A 51 -6.16 0.86 10.26
N SER A 52 -6.17 1.63 9.17
CA SER A 52 -6.54 3.06 9.20
C SER A 52 -7.96 3.26 9.77
N MET A 53 -8.90 2.39 9.40
CA MET A 53 -10.27 2.42 9.90
C MET A 53 -10.37 2.04 11.38
N ARG A 54 -9.63 1.03 11.84
CA ARG A 54 -9.55 0.67 13.27
C ARG A 54 -9.01 1.83 14.10
N VAL A 55 -7.90 2.43 13.69
CA VAL A 55 -7.28 3.57 14.38
C VAL A 55 -8.23 4.78 14.40
N PHE A 56 -8.83 5.11 13.25
CA PHE A 56 -9.80 6.20 13.16
C PHE A 56 -11.01 5.98 14.09
N TYR A 57 -11.59 4.78 14.07
CA TYR A 57 -12.74 4.45 14.90
C TYR A 57 -12.39 4.52 16.39
N PHE A 58 -11.26 3.95 16.79
CA PHE A 58 -10.78 3.98 18.17
C PHE A 58 -10.52 5.40 18.67
N ASN A 59 -9.85 6.24 17.88
CA ASN A 59 -9.61 7.64 18.22
C ASN A 59 -10.93 8.40 18.38
N ARG A 60 -11.90 8.13 17.50
CA ARG A 60 -13.21 8.76 17.55
C ARG A 60 -14.02 8.36 18.77
N THR A 61 -13.95 7.10 19.20
CA THR A 61 -14.74 6.59 20.34
C THR A 61 -14.12 6.91 21.69
N THR A 62 -12.78 6.83 21.78
CA THR A 62 -12.06 7.04 23.05
C THR A 62 -11.59 8.48 23.25
N GLY A 63 -11.60 9.30 22.21
CA GLY A 63 -11.06 10.66 22.23
C GLY A 63 -9.52 10.70 22.29
N ASN A 64 -8.85 9.57 22.10
CA ASN A 64 -7.40 9.48 22.02
C ASN A 64 -6.89 9.93 20.65
N ALA A 65 -5.60 10.28 20.59
CA ALA A 65 -4.91 10.68 19.37
C ALA A 65 -3.80 9.67 19.07
N LEU A 66 -4.18 8.49 18.57
CA LEU A 66 -3.23 7.46 18.15
C LEU A 66 -2.90 7.59 16.66
N SER A 67 -1.62 7.55 16.30
CA SER A 67 -1.18 7.58 14.91
C SER A 67 -1.20 6.19 14.28
N ILE A 68 -1.44 6.14 12.97
CA ILE A 68 -1.34 4.92 12.16
C ILE A 68 0.11 4.38 12.18
N ASP A 69 1.09 5.28 12.15
CA ASP A 69 2.52 4.93 12.15
C ASP A 69 2.93 4.24 13.46
N GLU A 70 2.42 4.72 14.60
CA GLU A 70 2.66 4.13 15.91
C GLU A 70 2.14 2.69 15.95
N VAL A 71 0.86 2.49 15.56
CA VAL A 71 0.25 1.14 15.53
C VAL A 71 1.03 0.20 14.61
N GLN A 72 1.45 0.68 13.44
CA GLN A 72 2.18 -0.13 12.48
C GLN A 72 3.55 -0.57 13.02
N VAL A 73 4.30 0.33 13.67
CA VAL A 73 5.59 -0.01 14.28
C VAL A 73 5.40 -1.08 15.36
N TYR A 74 4.36 -0.96 16.18
CA TYR A 74 4.08 -1.93 17.24
C TYR A 74 3.59 -3.28 16.70
N GLU A 75 2.69 -3.33 15.72
CA GLU A 75 2.25 -4.58 15.08
C GLU A 75 3.42 -5.33 14.41
N ASN A 76 4.32 -4.59 13.76
CA ASN A 76 5.53 -5.16 13.17
C ASN A 76 6.48 -5.72 14.24
N SER A 77 6.58 -5.05 15.39
CA SER A 77 7.38 -5.56 16.52
C SER A 77 6.78 -6.84 17.11
N LEU A 78 5.45 -6.92 17.25
CA LEU A 78 4.74 -8.07 17.81
C LEU A 78 4.83 -9.30 16.90
N SER A 79 4.74 -9.06 15.58
CA SER A 79 4.90 -10.09 14.55
C SER A 79 6.33 -10.64 14.52
N SER A 80 7.32 -9.82 14.87
CA SER A 80 8.73 -10.22 14.95
C SER A 80 9.06 -10.99 16.24
N SER A 81 8.30 -10.81 17.33
CA SER A 81 8.53 -11.48 18.62
C SER A 81 7.88 -12.87 18.75
N SER A 82 7.11 -13.34 17.77
CA SER A 82 6.42 -14.64 17.84
C SER A 82 7.16 -15.81 17.15
N ASN A 83 8.44 -15.65 16.81
CA ASN A 83 9.22 -16.68 16.10
C ASN A 83 10.52 -17.10 16.82
N ASP A 84 10.50 -17.21 18.14
CA ASP A 84 11.56 -17.89 18.90
C ASP A 84 11.37 -19.42 18.81
N ILE A 85 11.93 -20.00 17.75
CA ILE A 85 12.51 -21.35 17.80
C ILE A 85 14.03 -21.16 17.59
N PRO A 86 14.88 -21.48 18.58
CA PRO A 86 16.31 -21.37 18.40
C PRO A 86 16.78 -22.57 17.59
N THR A 87 17.20 -22.35 16.35
CA THR A 87 18.10 -23.29 15.68
C THR A 87 19.20 -22.48 15.03
N SER A 88 20.34 -22.44 15.74
CA SER A 88 21.64 -22.18 15.13
C SER A 88 21.76 -23.04 13.89
N GLU A 89 22.02 -22.43 12.74
CA GLU A 89 23.02 -22.95 11.82
C GLU A 89 23.39 -21.88 10.78
N THR A 90 24.64 -21.43 10.93
CA THR A 90 25.56 -20.99 9.89
C THR A 90 25.16 -21.44 8.47
N HIS A 91 24.82 -20.48 7.60
CA HIS A 91 25.17 -20.63 6.19
C HIS A 91 25.54 -19.28 5.58
N ASN A 92 26.85 -19.07 5.55
CA ASN A 92 27.51 -18.28 4.53
C ASN A 92 27.16 -18.89 3.15
N THR A 93 27.26 -18.09 2.08
CA THR A 93 27.53 -18.50 0.67
C THR A 93 26.39 -18.25 -0.35
N ILE A 94 26.57 -17.13 -1.07
CA ILE A 94 26.55 -16.95 -2.55
C ILE A 94 25.22 -17.12 -3.35
N ALA A 95 24.89 -15.99 -3.99
CA ALA A 95 24.29 -15.77 -5.32
C ALA A 95 22.86 -16.21 -5.67
N SER A 96 22.21 -15.21 -6.27
CA SER A 96 21.28 -15.26 -7.39
C SER A 96 19.78 -15.39 -7.11
N GLU A 97 19.10 -14.36 -7.63
CA GLU A 97 17.75 -14.33 -8.18
C GLU A 97 16.56 -14.66 -7.25
N GLY A 98 15.87 -13.59 -6.88
CA GLY A 98 14.46 -13.49 -7.26
C GLY A 98 13.42 -13.91 -6.22
N THR A 99 13.77 -13.99 -4.94
CA THR A 99 12.80 -14.34 -3.90
C THR A 99 12.85 -13.38 -2.71
N GLU A 100 11.79 -12.57 -2.60
CA GLU A 100 11.13 -12.02 -1.40
C GLU A 100 11.95 -11.73 -0.13
N ARG A 101 13.21 -11.30 -0.27
CA ARG A 101 13.99 -10.88 0.89
C ARG A 101 13.54 -9.49 1.35
N VAL A 102 12.74 -9.42 2.40
CA VAL A 102 12.42 -8.15 3.07
C VAL A 102 13.65 -7.71 3.86
N LEU A 103 14.29 -6.61 3.45
CA LEU A 103 15.40 -6.00 4.16
C LEU A 103 14.90 -4.92 5.11
N SER A 104 15.55 -4.75 6.27
CA SER A 104 15.25 -3.64 7.18
C SER A 104 15.71 -2.30 6.59
N PHE A 105 15.13 -1.20 7.04
CA PHE A 105 15.47 0.15 6.56
C PHE A 105 16.97 0.46 6.72
N ALA A 106 17.56 0.14 7.87
CA ALA A 106 18.99 0.35 8.11
C ALA A 106 19.87 -0.46 7.16
N GLN A 107 19.43 -1.66 6.79
CA GLN A 107 20.15 -2.51 5.85
C GLN A 107 20.05 -1.97 4.41
N ILE A 108 18.88 -1.48 4.01
CA ILE A 108 18.70 -0.82 2.71
C ILE A 108 19.57 0.44 2.62
N GLN A 109 19.61 1.25 3.68
CA GLN A 109 20.45 2.44 3.75
C GLN A 109 21.94 2.09 3.59
N ALA A 110 22.43 1.07 4.31
CA ALA A 110 23.81 0.62 4.20
C ALA A 110 24.15 0.14 2.77
N LEU A 111 23.22 -0.53 2.09
CA LEU A 111 23.41 -0.96 0.70
C LEU A 111 23.46 0.22 -0.28
N ILE A 112 22.66 1.26 -0.05
CA ILE A 112 22.69 2.50 -0.84
C ILE A 112 24.03 3.24 -0.63
N GLU A 113 24.46 3.40 0.61
CA GLU A 113 25.74 4.06 0.96
C GLU A 113 26.93 3.29 0.41
N ALA A 114 26.87 1.96 0.40
CA ALA A 114 27.89 1.09 -0.18
C ALA A 114 27.84 1.01 -1.72
N GLY A 115 26.85 1.64 -2.37
CA GLY A 115 26.67 1.61 -3.83
C GLY A 115 26.19 0.27 -4.40
N LYS A 116 25.65 -0.62 -3.57
CA LYS A 116 25.23 -1.99 -3.92
C LYS A 116 23.76 -2.04 -4.29
N PHE A 117 23.36 -1.28 -5.31
CA PHE A 117 21.96 -1.16 -5.72
C PHE A 117 21.36 -2.45 -6.28
N ASP A 118 22.19 -3.35 -6.83
CA ASP A 118 21.76 -4.65 -7.35
C ASP A 118 21.27 -5.60 -6.24
N GLU A 119 21.68 -5.38 -4.99
CA GLU A 119 21.30 -6.20 -3.84
C GLU A 119 19.99 -5.71 -3.17
N ILE A 120 19.44 -4.58 -3.62
CA ILE A 120 18.21 -4.01 -3.07
C ILE A 120 16.98 -4.73 -3.64
N PRO A 121 16.09 -5.27 -2.80
CA PRO A 121 14.86 -5.92 -3.22
C PRO A 121 14.00 -4.99 -4.10
N TYR A 122 13.32 -5.57 -5.08
CA TYR A 122 12.44 -4.86 -6.04
C TYR A 122 13.11 -3.80 -6.91
N ASN A 123 14.45 -3.74 -6.94
CA ASN A 123 15.13 -2.83 -7.85
C ASN A 123 15.08 -3.37 -9.29
N LYS A 124 14.25 -2.74 -10.14
CA LYS A 124 14.09 -3.13 -11.54
C LYS A 124 15.19 -2.48 -12.38
N LYS A 125 16.00 -3.29 -13.05
CA LYS A 125 16.93 -2.79 -14.09
C LYS A 125 16.12 -2.30 -15.27
N ILE A 126 16.08 -0.99 -15.47
CA ILE A 126 15.54 -0.39 -16.69
C ILE A 126 16.68 -0.39 -17.70
N SER A 127 16.54 -1.17 -18.78
CA SER A 127 17.45 -1.06 -19.91
C SER A 127 17.38 0.35 -20.45
N GLY A 128 18.52 1.05 -20.53
CA GLY A 128 18.62 2.40 -21.12
C GLY A 128 18.44 2.42 -22.64
N ASP A 129 17.77 1.41 -23.20
CA ASP A 129 17.59 1.28 -24.63
C ASP A 129 16.45 2.19 -25.08
N LEU A 130 16.65 2.89 -26.19
CA LEU A 130 15.61 3.72 -26.77
C LEU A 130 14.62 2.80 -27.49
N ASN A 131 13.32 3.09 -27.35
CA ASN A 131 12.31 2.34 -28.07
C ASN A 131 12.58 2.44 -29.58
N SER A 132 13.03 1.33 -30.17
CA SER A 132 13.38 1.24 -31.59
C SER A 132 12.15 1.02 -32.48
N ALA A 133 10.95 0.90 -31.90
CA ALA A 133 9.72 0.75 -32.67
C ALA A 133 9.40 2.04 -33.44
N SER A 134 8.97 1.88 -34.70
CA SER A 134 8.44 3.00 -35.46
C SER A 134 7.18 3.56 -34.78
N PRO A 135 6.97 4.89 -34.80
CA PRO A 135 5.79 5.50 -34.21
C PRO A 135 4.51 4.95 -34.84
N THR A 136 3.45 4.81 -34.03
CA THR A 136 2.16 4.36 -34.54
C THR A 136 1.54 5.44 -35.42
N ASN A 137 1.18 5.08 -36.65
CA ASN A 137 0.44 5.96 -37.55
C ASN A 137 -1.04 6.02 -37.14
N SER A 138 -1.64 7.21 -37.18
CA SER A 138 -3.06 7.39 -36.86
C SER A 138 -3.95 6.75 -37.93
N THR A 139 -4.79 5.79 -37.53
CA THR A 139 -5.86 5.20 -38.37
C THR A 139 -7.20 5.93 -38.23
N ALA A 140 -7.24 7.04 -37.47
CA ALA A 140 -8.50 7.73 -37.20
C ALA A 140 -9.04 8.39 -38.48
N PRO A 141 -10.31 8.14 -38.88
CA PRO A 141 -10.91 8.80 -40.01
C PRO A 141 -11.07 10.30 -39.70
N THR A 142 -10.63 11.15 -40.63
CA THR A 142 -10.79 12.60 -40.50
C THR A 142 -12.28 12.94 -40.44
N ARG A 143 -12.72 13.56 -39.34
CA ARG A 143 -14.12 13.99 -39.20
C ARG A 143 -14.41 15.06 -40.26
N LYS A 144 -15.26 14.71 -41.22
CA LYS A 144 -15.75 15.66 -42.22
C LYS A 144 -16.44 16.83 -41.56
N LYS A 145 -16.22 18.01 -42.11
CA LYS A 145 -16.86 19.24 -41.64
C LYS A 145 -18.29 19.28 -42.20
N PRO A 146 -19.25 19.88 -41.47
CA PRO A 146 -20.66 19.82 -41.85
C PRO A 146 -20.96 20.45 -43.22
N TRP A 147 -20.13 21.40 -43.68
CA TRP A 147 -20.24 21.99 -45.02
C TRP A 147 -19.79 21.05 -46.16
N GLU A 148 -19.06 19.96 -45.87
CA GLU A 148 -18.61 18.99 -46.87
C GLU A 148 -19.69 17.94 -47.23
N VAL A 149 -20.83 17.95 -46.55
CA VAL A 149 -21.92 16.98 -46.73
C VAL A 149 -23.04 17.51 -47.65
N GLN A 150 -23.11 18.83 -47.87
CA GLN A 150 -24.21 19.46 -48.61
C GLN A 150 -24.04 19.54 -50.13
N ASP A 151 -22.85 19.27 -50.68
CA ASP A 151 -22.54 19.52 -52.09
C ASP A 151 -22.77 18.33 -53.04
N ASN A 152 -23.65 17.37 -52.71
CA ASN A 152 -24.05 16.35 -53.68
C ASN A 152 -25.44 16.70 -54.27
N PRO A 153 -25.53 17.41 -55.42
CA PRO A 153 -26.81 17.67 -56.04
C PRO A 153 -27.44 16.35 -56.52
N PRO A 154 -28.77 16.19 -56.41
CA PRO A 154 -29.43 14.99 -56.89
C PRO A 154 -29.30 14.92 -58.42
N THR A 155 -28.69 13.84 -58.91
CA THR A 155 -28.73 13.42 -60.31
C THR A 155 -30.18 13.23 -60.74
N MET A 156 -30.63 14.05 -61.70
CA MET A 156 -31.89 13.84 -62.43
C MET A 156 -31.80 12.62 -63.35
#